data_AF-A0A917J1T0-F1
#
_entry.id   AF-A0A917J1T0-F1
#
_cell.length_a   1.000
_cell.length_b   1.000
_cell.length_c   1.000
_cell.angle_alpha   90.00
_cell.angle_beta   90.00
_cell.angle_gamma   90.00
#
_symmetry.space_group_name_H-M   'P 1'
#
loop_
_entity.id
_entity.type
_entity.pdbx_description
1 polymer ?
#
loop_
_entity_poly.entity_id
_entity_poly.type
_entity_poly.pdbx_seq_one_letter_code
_entity_poly.pdbx_strand_id
1 'polypeptide(L)'
;MVVKFKERLLRYGGDMVFVVNGTSLLAGALQLVSVAGMPFSITVDPGDGTGKFVFQSVASVLRLYNVGNLNINPGMGYYQCPVWATGNLQNRVVRISCSNWSAIVTLNISGLYLSKPQKYSAPFHQMNRLRNIYLSQAPPYAQITEFDTGVLSLPSFTGLAVVGQFFTPDSRFYGNVPSDVLNPKLTSLVWNGVGTGNSATGKNKPFAATGFSAINPASLPALQELGIEYSYVAGYDDSEAGEGAYPDVWNTFPDLRRFSLNLALFTRMPAKLNNLPVTLQSLNLVYLRYVKEWTDLSNLINLTGIVLTGCPQFTSDIPAWMSSLKKLKVLSLGSIGTLANTTDTNWQNNFYTNLYSFVVANAPVTGNSASPFRNMTIRTRQADDSVTNMQLVAGVEQAPAGFVQGVSNGVPANAAECIYVLKQQYGHTISYPA
;
A
#
# COMPACT_ATOMS: atom_id res chain seq x y z
N MET A 1 -23.45 26.71 7.60
CA MET A 1 -23.67 28.16 7.42
C MET A 1 -22.30 28.83 7.40
N VAL A 2 -21.93 29.52 6.33
CA VAL A 2 -20.67 30.30 6.25
C VAL A 2 -21.03 31.73 6.60
N VAL A 3 -20.58 32.22 7.75
CA VAL A 3 -20.71 33.64 8.10
C VAL A 3 -19.32 34.26 8.01
N LYS A 4 -19.17 35.26 7.14
CA LYS A 4 -17.94 36.04 7.04
C LYS A 4 -18.09 37.24 7.99
N PHE A 5 -17.27 37.32 9.05
CA PHE A 5 -17.27 38.46 9.97
C PHE A 5 -15.85 39.01 10.10
N LYS A 6 -15.66 40.29 9.76
CA LYS A 6 -14.35 41.01 9.85
C LYS A 6 -13.18 40.21 9.27
N GLU A 7 -13.32 39.78 8.01
CA GLU A 7 -12.31 39.01 7.26
C GLU A 7 -11.96 37.62 7.84
N ARG A 8 -12.59 37.21 8.94
CA ARG A 8 -12.45 35.86 9.50
C ARG A 8 -13.63 35.01 9.07
N LEU A 9 -13.32 33.82 8.55
CA LEU A 9 -14.32 32.83 8.16
C LEU A 9 -14.79 32.12 9.44
N LEU A 10 -16.00 32.44 9.94
CA LEU A 10 -16.62 31.67 11.02
C LEU A 10 -17.30 30.45 10.41
N ARG A 11 -16.62 29.30 10.46
CA ARG A 11 -17.19 28.00 10.08
C ARG A 11 -17.94 27.43 11.29
N TYR A 12 -19.27 27.42 11.23
CA TYR A 12 -20.12 26.70 12.19
C TYR A 12 -20.07 25.20 11.88
N GLY A 13 -19.68 24.37 12.86
CA GLY A 13 -19.72 22.91 12.77
C GLY A 13 -18.36 22.23 13.02
N GLY A 14 -18.36 21.24 13.91
CA GLY A 14 -17.22 20.38 14.25
C GLY A 14 -17.55 18.89 14.08
N ASP A 15 -18.55 18.56 13.28
CA ASP A 15 -18.95 17.18 13.09
C ASP A 15 -18.48 16.70 11.71
N MET A 16 -18.04 15.45 11.63
CA MET A 16 -18.07 14.73 10.37
C MET A 16 -19.50 14.34 10.07
N VAL A 17 -19.94 14.50 8.81
CA VAL A 17 -21.32 14.21 8.41
C VAL A 17 -21.33 13.32 7.19
N PHE A 18 -22.01 12.19 7.28
CA PHE A 18 -22.14 11.22 6.20
C PHE A 18 -23.60 10.88 5.95
N VAL A 19 -23.96 10.73 4.69
CA VAL A 19 -25.26 10.19 4.28
C VAL A 19 -25.05 8.74 3.85
N VAL A 20 -25.60 7.80 4.62
CA VAL A 20 -25.31 6.37 4.51
C VAL A 20 -26.56 5.53 4.30
N ASN A 21 -26.37 4.33 3.77
CA ASN A 21 -27.33 3.24 3.79
C ASN A 21 -26.71 2.05 4.55
N GLY A 22 -27.46 0.98 4.76
CA GLY A 22 -27.01 -0.17 5.54
C GLY A 22 -27.36 -0.08 7.02
N THR A 23 -26.98 -1.11 7.77
CA THR A 23 -27.31 -1.30 9.19
C THR A 23 -26.25 -0.75 10.16
N SER A 24 -25.14 -0.22 9.64
CA SER A 24 -24.10 0.49 10.40
C SER A 24 -23.42 1.54 9.51
N LEU A 25 -22.41 2.26 10.03
CA LEU A 25 -21.68 3.29 9.26
C LEU A 25 -20.59 2.69 8.36
N LEU A 26 -19.94 1.63 8.83
CA LEU A 26 -18.64 1.16 8.33
C LEU A 26 -18.70 -0.30 7.87
N ALA A 27 -18.28 -0.53 6.64
CA ALA A 27 -17.85 -1.82 6.11
C ALA A 27 -16.37 -2.12 6.45
N GLY A 28 -15.56 -1.08 6.65
CA GLY A 28 -14.16 -1.18 7.07
C GLY A 28 -13.96 -0.67 8.49
N ALA A 29 -13.24 0.45 8.62
CA ALA A 29 -12.94 1.07 9.90
C ALA A 29 -12.80 2.59 9.82
N LEU A 30 -13.15 3.27 10.91
CA LEU A 30 -12.76 4.65 11.20
C LEU A 30 -11.67 4.61 12.27
N GLN A 31 -10.53 5.23 12.03
CA GLN A 31 -9.48 5.40 13.02
C GLN A 31 -9.07 6.85 13.14
N LEU A 32 -8.95 7.29 14.39
CA LEU A 32 -8.38 8.55 14.78
C LEU A 32 -7.17 8.28 15.67
N VAL A 33 -6.08 9.00 15.39
CA VAL A 33 -4.89 9.00 16.25
C VAL A 33 -4.63 10.41 16.72
N SER A 34 -4.41 10.59 18.01
CA SER A 34 -4.06 11.87 18.62
C SER A 34 -2.57 11.98 18.92
N VAL A 35 -2.15 13.19 19.33
CA VAL A 35 -0.86 13.40 19.98
C VAL A 35 -0.81 12.58 21.27
N ALA A 36 0.33 11.92 21.52
CA ALA A 36 0.55 11.17 22.76
C ALA A 36 0.28 12.06 23.99
N GLY A 37 -0.47 11.53 24.96
CA GLY A 37 -0.89 12.27 26.16
C GLY A 37 -2.08 13.21 25.96
N MET A 38 -2.70 13.26 24.78
CA MET A 38 -3.92 14.01 24.53
C MET A 38 -5.09 13.07 24.25
N PRO A 39 -5.77 12.57 25.29
CA PRO A 39 -6.95 11.73 25.11
C PRO A 39 -8.06 12.54 24.44
N PHE A 40 -8.92 11.84 23.72
CA PHE A 40 -10.11 12.38 23.10
C PHE A 40 -11.23 11.35 23.15
N SER A 41 -12.41 11.77 22.76
CA SER A 41 -13.55 10.89 22.59
C SER A 41 -14.28 11.29 21.33
N ILE A 42 -14.92 10.32 20.67
CA ILE A 42 -15.89 10.62 19.63
C ILE A 42 -17.29 10.31 20.10
N THR A 43 -18.25 11.10 19.61
CA THR A 43 -19.66 10.83 19.77
C THR A 43 -20.27 10.57 18.40
N VAL A 44 -20.85 9.38 18.21
CA VAL A 44 -21.56 9.00 16.99
C VAL A 44 -23.05 9.19 17.23
N ASP A 45 -23.65 10.10 16.46
CA ASP A 45 -25.09 10.26 16.35
C ASP A 45 -25.58 9.47 15.12
N PRO A 46 -26.30 8.35 15.34
CA PRO A 46 -26.81 7.49 14.27
C PRO A 46 -27.94 8.16 13.46
N GLY A 47 -28.54 9.24 13.95
CA GLY A 47 -29.69 9.87 13.30
C GLY A 47 -30.96 9.00 13.23
N ASP A 48 -31.12 7.99 14.11
CA ASP A 48 -32.36 7.21 14.29
C ASP A 48 -33.13 7.53 15.57
N GLY A 49 -32.69 8.51 16.36
CA GLY A 49 -33.33 8.87 17.62
C GLY A 49 -33.00 7.94 18.80
N THR A 50 -32.14 6.93 18.63
CA THR A 50 -31.76 5.96 19.69
C THR A 50 -30.77 6.52 20.73
N GLY A 51 -30.44 7.81 20.62
CA GLY A 51 -29.40 8.45 21.42
C GLY A 51 -28.03 8.40 20.73
N LYS A 52 -27.04 9.00 21.38
CA LYS A 52 -25.68 9.11 20.84
C LYS A 52 -24.74 8.13 21.54
N PHE A 53 -23.81 7.56 20.79
CA PHE A 53 -22.81 6.62 21.31
C PHE A 53 -21.48 7.33 21.53
N VAL A 54 -20.91 7.24 22.74
CA VAL A 54 -19.63 7.88 23.08
C VAL A 54 -18.54 6.82 23.20
N PHE A 55 -17.43 7.04 22.52
CA PHE A 55 -16.25 6.16 22.52
C PHE A 55 -15.04 6.97 22.98
N GLN A 56 -14.25 6.41 23.90
CA GLN A 56 -13.06 7.04 24.45
C GLN A 56 -11.81 6.54 23.72
N SER A 57 -10.80 7.38 23.53
CA SER A 57 -9.50 6.92 23.06
C SER A 57 -8.77 6.17 24.17
N VAL A 58 -8.02 5.13 23.82
CA VAL A 58 -7.04 4.53 24.72
C VAL A 58 -5.65 4.95 24.27
N ALA A 59 -4.87 5.52 25.19
CA ALA A 59 -3.65 6.24 24.88
C ALA A 59 -3.90 7.30 23.79
N SER A 60 -3.37 7.10 22.59
CA SER A 60 -3.55 8.01 21.45
C SER A 60 -4.48 7.47 20.38
N VAL A 61 -5.13 6.32 20.56
CA VAL A 61 -5.84 5.63 19.48
C VAL A 61 -7.30 5.41 19.82
N LEU A 62 -8.15 5.67 18.82
CA LEU A 62 -9.53 5.20 18.78
C LEU A 62 -9.79 4.62 17.40
N ARG A 63 -10.30 3.39 17.34
CA ARG A 63 -10.74 2.75 16.09
C ARG A 63 -12.14 2.17 16.25
N LEU A 64 -13.05 2.53 15.35
CA LEU A 64 -14.33 1.86 15.16
C LEU A 64 -14.20 0.87 14.00
N TYR A 65 -14.48 -0.40 14.26
CA TYR A 65 -14.57 -1.44 13.25
C TYR A 65 -16.01 -1.65 12.77
N ASN A 66 -16.15 -2.26 11.60
CA ASN A 66 -17.41 -2.83 11.15
C ASN A 66 -18.00 -3.83 12.17
N VAL A 67 -19.31 -4.06 12.08
CA VAL A 67 -20.06 -4.95 12.97
C VAL A 67 -19.53 -6.39 12.84
N GLY A 68 -19.32 -7.07 13.98
CA GLY A 68 -18.87 -8.47 14.02
C GLY A 68 -17.37 -8.68 13.80
N ASN A 69 -16.56 -7.60 13.79
CA ASN A 69 -15.11 -7.73 13.61
C ASN A 69 -14.45 -8.44 14.82
N LEU A 70 -13.61 -9.45 14.56
CA LEU A 70 -12.94 -10.23 15.61
C LEU A 70 -11.86 -9.44 16.39
N ASN A 71 -11.43 -8.28 15.89
CA ASN A 71 -10.37 -7.45 16.51
C ASN A 71 -10.90 -6.42 17.53
N ILE A 72 -12.17 -6.51 17.94
CA ILE A 72 -12.74 -5.59 18.93
C ILE A 72 -12.03 -5.81 20.28
N ASN A 73 -11.42 -4.75 20.80
CA ASN A 73 -10.73 -4.73 22.08
C ASN A 73 -10.81 -3.31 22.68
N PRO A 74 -11.84 -3.02 23.51
CA PRO A 74 -12.00 -1.71 24.13
C PRO A 74 -10.80 -1.28 24.98
N GLY A 75 -10.06 -2.22 25.56
CA GLY A 75 -8.84 -1.95 26.33
C GLY A 75 -7.66 -1.45 25.47
N MET A 76 -7.79 -1.53 24.15
CA MET A 76 -6.85 -0.95 23.18
C MET A 76 -7.47 0.21 22.36
N GLY A 77 -8.66 0.66 22.73
CA GLY A 77 -9.39 1.70 22.00
C GLY A 77 -10.03 1.20 20.70
N TYR A 78 -10.25 -0.11 20.57
CA TYR A 78 -10.87 -0.75 19.41
C TYR A 78 -12.31 -1.14 19.73
N TYR A 79 -13.27 -0.48 19.08
CA TYR A 79 -14.68 -0.61 19.36
C TYR A 79 -15.45 -1.12 18.14
N GLN A 80 -16.61 -1.70 18.38
CA GLN A 80 -17.57 -1.95 17.32
C GLN A 80 -18.30 -0.66 16.94
N CYS A 81 -18.49 -0.43 15.64
CA CYS A 81 -19.42 0.57 15.15
C CYS A 81 -20.86 0.24 15.63
N PRO A 82 -21.67 1.22 16.04
CA PRO A 82 -23.06 0.99 16.37
C PRO A 82 -23.84 0.35 15.22
N VAL A 83 -24.73 -0.58 15.57
CA VAL A 83 -25.80 -1.06 14.69
C VAL A 83 -27.00 -0.14 14.87
N TRP A 84 -27.60 0.30 13.77
CA TRP A 84 -28.78 1.17 13.81
C TRP A 84 -30.00 0.42 14.33
N ALA A 85 -30.70 0.96 15.34
CA ALA A 85 -31.85 0.23 15.92
C ALA A 85 -33.08 0.25 15.00
N THR A 86 -33.16 1.23 14.10
CA THR A 86 -34.20 1.29 13.05
C THR A 86 -33.82 0.50 11.79
N GLY A 87 -32.72 -0.26 11.83
CA GLY A 87 -32.22 -1.03 10.71
C GLY A 87 -31.71 -0.16 9.56
N ASN A 88 -31.81 -0.72 8.35
CA ASN A 88 -31.37 -0.05 7.13
C ASN A 88 -32.40 1.00 6.69
N LEU A 89 -32.03 2.28 6.81
CA LEU A 89 -32.78 3.39 6.22
C LEU A 89 -32.01 3.92 5.02
N GLN A 90 -32.74 4.18 3.92
CA GLN A 90 -32.17 4.88 2.79
C GLN A 90 -31.82 6.33 3.20
N ASN A 91 -30.56 6.73 2.99
CA ASN A 91 -30.06 8.09 3.24
C ASN A 91 -30.05 8.55 4.70
N ARG A 92 -29.68 7.67 5.63
CA ARG A 92 -29.44 8.02 7.04
C ARG A 92 -28.34 9.08 7.15
N VAL A 93 -28.56 10.13 7.93
CA VAL A 93 -27.53 11.14 8.23
C VAL A 93 -26.85 10.81 9.55
N VAL A 94 -25.61 10.35 9.47
CA VAL A 94 -24.75 10.06 10.64
C VAL A 94 -23.86 11.26 10.91
N ARG A 95 -23.76 11.68 12.17
CA ARG A 95 -22.83 12.73 12.61
C ARG A 95 -21.81 12.17 13.58
N ILE A 96 -20.56 12.57 13.44
CA ILE A 96 -19.49 12.20 14.37
C ILE A 96 -18.85 13.47 14.88
N SER A 97 -18.99 13.74 16.17
CA SER A 97 -18.26 14.82 16.84
C SER A 97 -17.04 14.25 17.57
N CYS A 98 -16.04 15.08 17.81
CA CYS A 98 -14.89 14.76 18.64
C CYS A 98 -14.77 15.79 19.76
N SER A 99 -14.44 15.35 20.98
CA SER A 99 -14.20 16.26 22.10
C SER A 99 -12.95 17.13 21.92
N ASN A 100 -12.00 16.70 21.08
CA ASN A 100 -10.78 17.46 20.82
C ASN A 100 -10.19 17.19 19.41
N TRP A 101 -10.75 17.84 18.39
CA TRP A 101 -10.21 17.75 17.02
C TRP A 101 -8.76 18.24 16.90
N SER A 102 -8.36 19.21 17.72
CA SER A 102 -6.99 19.76 17.68
C SER A 102 -5.92 18.75 18.10
N ALA A 103 -6.31 17.70 18.82
CA ALA A 103 -5.41 16.62 19.22
C ALA A 103 -5.11 15.65 18.06
N ILE A 104 -5.94 15.61 17.02
CA ILE A 104 -5.87 14.57 15.97
C ILE A 104 -4.70 14.83 15.03
N VAL A 105 -3.86 13.80 14.84
CA VAL A 105 -2.70 13.79 13.94
C VAL A 105 -2.88 12.86 12.73
N THR A 106 -3.75 11.86 12.83
CA THR A 106 -4.08 10.97 11.72
C THR A 106 -5.58 10.69 11.67
N LEU A 107 -6.15 10.78 10.48
CA LEU A 107 -7.53 10.40 10.18
C LEU A 107 -7.53 9.32 9.10
N ASN A 108 -8.00 8.13 9.44
CA ASN A 108 -8.18 7.04 8.49
C ASN A 108 -9.64 6.64 8.47
N ILE A 109 -10.26 6.65 7.29
CA ILE A 109 -11.60 6.09 7.08
C ILE A 109 -11.56 5.12 5.91
N SER A 110 -12.02 3.92 6.17
CA SER A 110 -12.09 2.83 5.20
C SER A 110 -13.49 2.22 5.16
N GLY A 111 -14.00 2.00 3.94
CA GLY A 111 -15.26 1.30 3.68
C GLY A 111 -16.46 1.97 4.35
N LEU A 112 -16.92 3.11 3.84
CA LEU A 112 -18.16 3.73 4.31
C LEU A 112 -19.35 3.17 3.52
N TYR A 113 -20.47 2.91 4.18
CA TYR A 113 -21.71 2.54 3.51
C TYR A 113 -22.44 3.77 2.95
N LEU A 114 -21.80 4.57 2.09
CA LEU A 114 -22.42 5.79 1.59
C LEU A 114 -23.64 5.45 0.72
N SER A 115 -24.77 6.14 0.98
CA SER A 115 -26.00 5.92 0.21
C SER A 115 -25.98 6.57 -1.16
N LYS A 116 -25.15 7.61 -1.32
CA LYS A 116 -24.99 8.38 -2.55
C LYS A 116 -23.59 8.99 -2.64
N PRO A 117 -23.12 9.31 -3.85
CA PRO A 117 -21.87 10.03 -4.03
C PRO A 117 -21.90 11.34 -3.25
N GLN A 118 -20.84 11.63 -2.48
CA GLN A 118 -20.81 12.84 -1.66
C GLN A 118 -19.39 13.29 -1.33
N LYS A 119 -19.26 14.56 -0.94
CA LYS A 119 -18.01 15.11 -0.43
C LYS A 119 -17.69 14.55 0.95
N TYR A 120 -16.41 14.28 1.18
CA TYR A 120 -15.85 13.98 2.48
C TYR A 120 -15.94 15.20 3.38
N SER A 121 -16.93 15.19 4.26
CA SER A 121 -17.24 16.31 5.15
C SER A 121 -16.58 16.10 6.51
N ALA A 122 -15.30 16.46 6.63
CA ALA A 122 -14.57 16.47 7.89
C ALA A 122 -14.18 17.90 8.31
N PRO A 123 -14.17 18.23 9.62
CA PRO A 123 -13.87 19.57 10.10
C PRO A 123 -12.35 19.84 10.15
N PHE A 124 -11.65 19.74 9.02
CA PHE A 124 -10.18 19.86 8.96
C PHE A 124 -9.64 21.15 9.57
N HIS A 125 -10.39 22.25 9.46
CA HIS A 125 -10.06 23.53 10.09
C HIS A 125 -9.90 23.47 11.62
N GLN A 126 -10.42 22.43 12.28
CA GLN A 126 -10.27 22.19 13.71
C GLN A 126 -9.13 21.21 14.04
N MET A 127 -8.54 20.57 13.02
CA MET A 127 -7.48 19.56 13.16
C MET A 127 -6.11 20.16 12.82
N ASN A 128 -5.72 21.25 13.49
CA ASN A 128 -4.49 22.00 13.19
C ASN A 128 -3.18 21.18 13.28
N ARG A 129 -3.20 20.02 13.94
CA ARG A 129 -2.09 19.07 14.06
C ARG A 129 -2.17 17.88 13.10
N LEU A 130 -3.19 17.83 12.24
CA LEU A 130 -3.38 16.73 11.30
C LEU A 130 -2.19 16.63 10.36
N ARG A 131 -1.62 15.43 10.30
CA ARG A 131 -0.46 15.10 9.45
C ARG A 131 -0.88 14.24 8.27
N ASN A 132 -1.71 13.23 8.54
CA ASN A 132 -2.04 12.21 7.56
C ASN A 132 -3.55 12.04 7.41
N ILE A 133 -4.00 11.95 6.15
CA ILE A 133 -5.32 11.46 5.80
C ILE A 133 -5.18 10.18 4.98
N TYR A 134 -5.95 9.17 5.35
CA TYR A 134 -6.14 7.96 4.55
C TYR A 134 -7.63 7.77 4.28
N LEU A 135 -8.03 7.89 3.02
CA LEU A 135 -9.38 7.63 2.55
C LEU A 135 -9.35 6.33 1.77
N SER A 136 -10.10 5.31 2.20
CA SER A 136 -10.26 4.06 1.46
C SER A 136 -11.73 3.74 1.23
N GLN A 137 -12.11 3.43 -0.01
CA GLN A 137 -13.48 3.04 -0.34
C GLN A 137 -13.51 1.72 -1.13
N ALA A 138 -14.48 0.86 -0.82
CA ALA A 138 -14.72 -0.38 -1.52
C ALA A 138 -16.19 -0.46 -1.98
N PRO A 139 -16.47 -1.00 -3.19
CA PRO A 139 -17.83 -1.30 -3.64
C PRO A 139 -18.47 -2.35 -2.71
N PRO A 140 -19.81 -2.50 -2.70
CA PRO A 140 -20.80 -2.02 -3.69
C PRO A 140 -21.42 -0.64 -3.44
N TYR A 141 -20.96 0.11 -2.43
CA TYR A 141 -21.63 1.34 -2.00
C TYR A 141 -21.15 2.59 -2.75
N ALA A 142 -21.92 3.68 -2.63
CA ALA A 142 -21.54 4.95 -3.24
C ALA A 142 -20.24 5.49 -2.61
N GLN A 143 -19.66 6.52 -3.23
CA GLN A 143 -18.27 6.87 -2.94
C GLN A 143 -18.05 8.34 -2.62
N ILE A 144 -16.86 8.61 -2.08
CA ILE A 144 -16.38 9.97 -1.88
C ILE A 144 -16.07 10.59 -3.23
N THR A 145 -16.70 11.72 -3.52
CA THR A 145 -16.52 12.45 -4.79
C THR A 145 -15.49 13.55 -4.70
N GLU A 146 -15.20 14.06 -3.50
CA GLU A 146 -14.25 15.14 -3.22
C GLU A 146 -13.93 15.18 -1.70
N PHE A 147 -12.91 15.90 -1.25
CA PHE A 147 -12.72 16.33 0.15
C PHE A 147 -12.45 17.84 0.26
N ASP A 148 -12.59 18.44 1.44
CA ASP A 148 -12.24 19.85 1.66
C ASP A 148 -10.72 20.06 1.54
N THR A 149 -10.28 20.66 0.43
CA THR A 149 -8.87 20.96 0.13
C THR A 149 -8.27 21.97 1.11
N GLY A 150 -9.06 22.61 1.97
CA GLY A 150 -8.56 23.37 3.11
C GLY A 150 -7.62 22.57 4.02
N VAL A 151 -7.69 21.23 4.01
CA VAL A 151 -6.70 20.37 4.69
C VAL A 151 -5.26 20.63 4.22
N LEU A 152 -5.06 20.95 2.94
CA LEU A 152 -3.76 21.19 2.34
C LEU A 152 -3.09 22.46 2.89
N SER A 153 -3.88 23.36 3.50
CA SER A 153 -3.37 24.58 4.15
C SER A 153 -2.90 24.34 5.59
N LEU A 154 -3.18 23.18 6.17
CA LEU A 154 -2.81 22.90 7.56
C LEU A 154 -1.28 22.86 7.72
N PRO A 155 -0.77 23.39 8.84
CA PRO A 155 0.67 23.58 9.00
C PRO A 155 1.45 22.27 9.11
N SER A 156 0.82 21.22 9.65
CA SER A 156 1.46 19.92 9.90
C SER A 156 1.12 18.85 8.84
N PHE A 157 0.34 19.17 7.81
CA PHE A 157 -0.16 18.19 6.86
C PHE A 157 0.92 17.77 5.86
N THR A 158 1.24 16.47 5.83
CA THR A 158 2.35 15.92 5.05
C THR A 158 2.02 14.60 4.33
N GLY A 159 0.91 13.93 4.66
CA GLY A 159 0.55 12.64 4.10
C GLY A 159 -0.88 12.61 3.55
N LEU A 160 -1.00 12.27 2.26
CA LEU A 160 -2.29 12.09 1.61
C LEU A 160 -2.36 10.71 0.95
N ALA A 161 -3.33 9.92 1.38
CA ALA A 161 -3.68 8.67 0.73
C ALA A 161 -5.14 8.70 0.30
N VAL A 162 -5.37 8.69 -1.02
CA VAL A 162 -6.69 8.58 -1.63
C VAL A 162 -6.76 7.23 -2.32
N VAL A 163 -7.35 6.28 -1.60
CA VAL A 163 -7.42 4.88 -1.95
C VAL A 163 -8.87 4.50 -2.23
N GLY A 164 -9.12 3.73 -3.28
CA GLY A 164 -10.44 3.22 -3.57
C GLY A 164 -10.38 2.37 -4.80
N GLN A 165 -10.96 1.19 -4.77
CA GLN A 165 -10.83 0.27 -5.91
C GLN A 165 -11.55 0.80 -7.16
N PHE A 166 -12.56 1.69 -7.05
CA PHE A 166 -13.39 2.07 -8.19
C PHE A 166 -14.07 3.44 -8.07
N PHE A 167 -13.36 4.57 -8.05
CA PHE A 167 -14.03 5.90 -8.14
C PHE A 167 -15.14 5.89 -9.20
N THR A 168 -16.33 6.45 -8.94
CA THR A 168 -17.38 6.59 -9.96
C THR A 168 -17.08 7.77 -10.87
N PRO A 169 -17.59 7.81 -12.13
CA PRO A 169 -17.37 8.95 -13.03
C PRO A 169 -17.75 10.33 -12.47
N ASP A 170 -18.65 10.39 -11.49
CA ASP A 170 -19.05 11.61 -10.81
C ASP A 170 -18.02 12.10 -9.77
N SER A 171 -17.04 11.27 -9.42
CA SER A 171 -15.94 11.66 -8.54
C SER A 171 -14.88 12.39 -9.32
N ARG A 172 -14.39 13.52 -8.80
CA ARG A 172 -13.26 14.23 -9.43
C ARG A 172 -11.95 13.46 -9.35
N PHE A 173 -11.88 12.42 -8.53
CA PHE A 173 -10.75 11.49 -8.42
C PHE A 173 -10.84 10.34 -9.43
N TYR A 174 -11.91 10.29 -10.24
CA TYR A 174 -12.10 9.25 -11.25
C TYR A 174 -11.05 9.30 -12.34
N GLY A 175 -10.11 8.37 -12.26
CA GLY A 175 -9.14 8.16 -13.32
C GLY A 175 -8.19 9.34 -13.55
N ASN A 176 -8.00 10.19 -12.54
CA ASN A 176 -7.11 11.34 -12.60
C ASN A 176 -6.56 11.70 -11.21
N VAL A 177 -5.38 12.29 -11.16
CA VAL A 177 -4.84 12.98 -9.97
C VAL A 177 -5.02 14.49 -10.15
N PRO A 178 -5.94 15.14 -9.41
CA PRO A 178 -6.14 16.58 -9.55
C PRO A 178 -4.89 17.37 -9.13
N SER A 179 -4.47 18.36 -9.92
CA SER A 179 -3.26 19.14 -9.61
C SER A 179 -3.40 20.00 -8.34
N ASP A 180 -4.62 20.41 -8.00
CA ASP A 180 -4.94 21.20 -6.80
C ASP A 180 -4.85 20.41 -5.49
N VAL A 181 -4.72 19.07 -5.55
CA VAL A 181 -4.42 18.26 -4.36
C VAL A 181 -2.92 18.06 -4.13
N LEU A 182 -2.09 18.46 -5.09
CA LEU A 182 -0.65 18.38 -4.98
C LEU A 182 -0.14 19.56 -4.17
N ASN A 183 0.48 19.28 -3.03
CA ASN A 183 0.93 20.29 -2.09
C ASN A 183 2.44 20.11 -1.81
N PRO A 184 3.24 21.19 -1.89
CA PRO A 184 4.69 21.07 -1.75
C PRO A 184 5.19 20.51 -0.41
N LYS A 185 4.35 20.51 0.63
CA LYS A 185 4.68 19.95 1.95
C LYS A 185 4.48 18.44 2.06
N LEU A 186 3.84 17.81 1.06
CA LEU A 186 3.61 16.38 1.10
C LEU A 186 4.93 15.63 1.04
N THR A 187 5.13 14.77 2.04
CA THR A 187 6.23 13.79 2.09
C THR A 187 5.75 12.41 1.66
N SER A 188 4.43 12.15 1.68
CA SER A 188 3.82 10.90 1.24
C SER A 188 2.55 11.18 0.43
N LEU A 189 2.51 10.61 -0.78
CA LEU A 189 1.35 10.60 -1.65
C LEU A 189 1.07 9.17 -2.08
N VAL A 190 -0.08 8.64 -1.69
CA VAL A 190 -0.59 7.35 -2.17
C VAL A 190 -1.90 7.59 -2.91
N TRP A 191 -1.96 7.14 -4.15
CA TRP A 191 -3.11 7.36 -5.01
C TRP A 191 -3.53 6.05 -5.66
N ASN A 192 -4.84 5.81 -5.71
CA ASN A 192 -5.41 4.58 -6.24
C ASN A 192 -6.38 4.84 -7.40
N GLY A 193 -6.61 3.84 -8.26
CA GLY A 193 -7.78 3.75 -9.13
C GLY A 193 -7.77 4.71 -10.32
N VAL A 194 -6.59 5.01 -10.85
CA VAL A 194 -6.40 6.03 -11.91
C VAL A 194 -6.60 5.44 -13.31
N GLY A 195 -6.40 4.13 -13.47
CA GLY A 195 -6.95 3.34 -14.57
C GLY A 195 -8.35 2.87 -14.15
N THR A 196 -9.36 3.40 -14.80
CA THR A 196 -10.77 3.20 -14.44
C THR A 196 -11.33 1.84 -14.90
N GLY A 197 -10.48 0.82 -14.95
CA GLY A 197 -10.79 -0.47 -15.53
C GLY A 197 -10.78 -1.57 -14.47
N ASN A 198 -11.92 -2.19 -14.23
CA ASN A 198 -11.92 -3.60 -13.85
C ASN A 198 -11.32 -4.36 -15.05
N SER A 199 -10.42 -5.31 -14.84
CA SER A 199 -9.93 -6.19 -15.92
C SER A 199 -11.06 -6.87 -16.70
N ALA A 200 -12.26 -6.98 -16.11
CA ALA A 200 -13.47 -7.50 -16.75
C ALA A 200 -14.19 -6.50 -17.69
N THR A 201 -13.95 -5.19 -17.59
CA THR A 201 -14.64 -4.17 -18.42
C THR A 201 -13.77 -3.61 -19.55
N GLY A 202 -12.47 -3.91 -19.58
CA GLY A 202 -11.54 -3.49 -20.65
C GLY A 202 -11.26 -1.97 -20.70
N LYS A 203 -11.65 -1.20 -19.68
CA LYS A 203 -11.54 0.28 -19.65
C LYS A 203 -10.25 0.75 -18.96
N ASN A 204 -9.11 0.29 -19.43
CA ASN A 204 -7.81 0.68 -18.90
C ASN A 204 -7.40 2.05 -19.46
N LYS A 205 -6.70 2.87 -18.67
CA LYS A 205 -6.19 4.16 -19.14
C LYS A 205 -4.69 4.11 -19.41
N PRO A 206 -4.20 4.70 -20.51
CA PRO A 206 -2.78 4.99 -20.70
C PRO A 206 -2.26 6.01 -19.70
N PHE A 207 -0.95 6.01 -19.42
CA PHE A 207 -0.31 6.98 -18.53
C PHE A 207 -0.64 8.43 -18.90
N ALA A 208 -0.63 8.75 -20.20
CA ALA A 208 -0.95 10.09 -20.70
C ALA A 208 -2.36 10.61 -20.29
N ALA A 209 -3.29 9.70 -19.97
CA ALA A 209 -4.67 10.03 -19.60
C ALA A 209 -4.93 10.07 -18.08
N THR A 210 -3.89 9.90 -17.25
CA THR A 210 -4.01 9.78 -15.77
C THR A 210 -3.67 11.06 -15.00
N GLY A 211 -3.07 12.06 -15.65
CA GLY A 211 -2.56 13.26 -14.98
C GLY A 211 -1.28 13.05 -14.16
N PHE A 212 -0.67 11.87 -14.22
CA PHE A 212 0.51 11.51 -13.44
C PHE A 212 1.76 12.38 -13.67
N SER A 213 1.89 13.03 -14.82
CA SER A 213 2.95 14.01 -15.07
C SER A 213 2.87 15.24 -14.16
N ALA A 214 1.71 15.54 -13.57
CA ALA A 214 1.55 16.60 -12.59
C ALA A 214 2.24 16.26 -11.25
N ILE A 215 2.42 14.97 -10.94
CA ILE A 215 3.23 14.50 -9.81
C ILE A 215 4.69 14.62 -10.21
N ASN A 216 5.35 15.69 -9.78
CA ASN A 216 6.74 15.98 -10.13
C ASN A 216 7.45 16.77 -9.02
N PRO A 217 8.78 16.93 -9.06
CA PRO A 217 9.53 17.63 -8.02
C PRO A 217 9.17 19.11 -7.87
N ALA A 218 8.60 19.75 -8.90
CA ALA A 218 8.17 21.15 -8.79
C ALA A 218 6.88 21.28 -7.97
N SER A 219 5.95 20.33 -8.11
CA SER A 219 4.70 20.30 -7.34
C SER A 219 4.86 19.66 -5.96
N LEU A 220 5.77 18.69 -5.82
CA LEU A 220 5.99 17.90 -4.60
C LEU A 220 7.50 17.78 -4.27
N PRO A 221 8.21 18.89 -4.00
CA PRO A 221 9.67 18.87 -3.77
C PRO A 221 10.10 18.05 -2.54
N ALA A 222 9.22 17.89 -1.54
CA ALA A 222 9.52 17.16 -0.30
C ALA A 222 9.11 15.67 -0.33
N LEU A 223 8.69 15.15 -1.48
CA LEU A 223 8.12 13.81 -1.58
C LEU A 223 9.17 12.72 -1.30
N GLN A 224 8.84 11.83 -0.35
CA GLN A 224 9.68 10.69 0.04
C GLN A 224 8.99 9.35 -0.27
N GLU A 225 7.67 9.34 -0.40
CA GLU A 225 6.88 8.16 -0.72
C GLU A 225 5.86 8.50 -1.81
N LEU A 226 5.96 7.80 -2.93
CA LEU A 226 4.99 7.85 -4.01
C LEU A 226 4.42 6.45 -4.20
N GLY A 227 3.12 6.30 -4.03
CA GLY A 227 2.43 5.05 -4.31
C GLY A 227 1.31 5.21 -5.30
N ILE A 228 1.34 4.41 -6.36
CA ILE A 228 0.28 4.28 -7.34
C ILE A 228 -0.30 2.87 -7.21
N GLU A 229 -1.44 2.79 -6.53
CA GLU A 229 -2.11 1.56 -6.14
C GLU A 229 -3.29 1.25 -7.08
N TYR A 230 -3.73 -0.02 -7.15
CA TYR A 230 -4.78 -0.54 -8.06
C TYR A 230 -4.87 0.24 -9.37
N SER A 231 -3.71 0.36 -10.03
CA SER A 231 -3.56 1.38 -11.04
C SER A 231 -4.36 1.03 -12.29
N TYR A 232 -4.43 -0.26 -12.66
CA TYR A 232 -5.02 -0.73 -13.92
C TYR A 232 -4.58 0.10 -15.14
N VAL A 233 -3.42 0.75 -15.04
CA VAL A 233 -2.84 1.52 -16.12
C VAL A 233 -2.35 0.49 -17.13
N ALA A 234 -2.91 0.58 -18.33
CA ALA A 234 -2.43 -0.19 -19.46
C ALA A 234 -1.40 0.64 -20.22
N GLY A 235 -0.42 -0.05 -20.78
CA GLY A 235 0.64 0.55 -21.57
C GLY A 235 1.55 -0.58 -22.02
N TYR A 236 1.56 -0.87 -23.32
CA TYR A 236 2.56 -1.70 -23.96
C TYR A 236 3.70 -0.79 -24.40
N ASP A 237 4.88 -1.04 -23.84
CA ASP A 237 6.18 -0.55 -24.30
C ASP A 237 6.42 0.97 -24.19
N ASP A 238 7.69 1.32 -23.97
CA ASP A 238 8.24 2.65 -24.21
C ASP A 238 8.36 2.94 -25.74
N SER A 239 7.77 2.10 -26.60
CA SER A 239 7.83 2.20 -28.08
C SER A 239 6.54 2.79 -28.68
N GLU A 240 6.56 4.10 -28.93
CA GLU A 240 5.92 4.80 -30.07
C GLU A 240 4.43 4.56 -30.45
N ALA A 241 3.63 3.80 -29.69
CA ALA A 241 2.23 3.47 -30.04
C ALA A 241 1.17 4.39 -29.41
N GLY A 242 1.53 5.59 -28.95
CA GLY A 242 0.55 6.60 -28.50
C GLY A 242 -0.09 6.35 -27.13
N GLU A 243 0.41 5.38 -26.34
CA GLU A 243 -0.14 5.01 -25.02
C GLU A 243 0.49 5.77 -23.83
N GLY A 244 1.37 6.75 -24.12
CA GLY A 244 1.98 7.65 -23.14
C GLY A 244 3.07 7.00 -22.29
N ALA A 245 4.26 7.58 -22.28
CA ALA A 245 5.40 7.02 -21.55
C ALA A 245 5.19 7.03 -20.03
N TYR A 246 5.85 6.07 -19.36
CA TYR A 246 6.18 6.19 -17.93
C TYR A 246 6.65 7.63 -17.63
N PRO A 247 6.16 8.30 -16.57
CA PRO A 247 6.54 9.68 -16.29
C PRO A 247 8.01 9.78 -15.84
N ASP A 248 8.92 10.09 -16.76
CA ASP A 248 10.35 10.24 -16.47
C ASP A 248 10.66 11.27 -15.38
N VAL A 249 9.76 12.23 -15.19
CA VAL A 249 9.86 13.22 -14.13
C VAL A 249 9.84 12.61 -12.73
N TRP A 250 9.34 11.38 -12.56
CA TRP A 250 9.43 10.65 -11.30
C TRP A 250 10.85 10.21 -10.95
N ASN A 251 11.72 10.11 -11.95
CA ASN A 251 13.12 9.76 -11.77
C ASN A 251 13.95 10.92 -11.19
N THR A 252 13.38 12.12 -11.11
CA THR A 252 14.08 13.34 -10.66
C THR A 252 13.65 13.81 -9.27
N PHE A 253 12.84 13.03 -8.54
CA PHE A 253 12.53 13.33 -7.14
C PHE A 253 13.80 13.26 -6.27
N PRO A 254 14.18 14.33 -5.55
CA PRO A 254 15.45 14.37 -4.84
C PRO A 254 15.50 13.38 -3.67
N ASP A 255 14.38 13.23 -2.95
CA ASP A 255 14.31 12.52 -1.67
C ASP A 255 13.42 11.26 -1.68
N LEU A 256 13.05 10.75 -2.86
CA LEU A 256 12.16 9.60 -2.97
C LEU A 256 12.82 8.32 -2.41
N ARG A 257 12.23 7.77 -1.34
CA ARG A 257 12.72 6.58 -0.63
C ARG A 257 11.84 5.35 -0.85
N ARG A 258 10.56 5.55 -1.16
CA ARG A 258 9.60 4.47 -1.40
C ARG A 258 8.81 4.74 -2.66
N PHE A 259 8.75 3.73 -3.51
CA PHE A 259 7.98 3.77 -4.74
C PHE A 259 7.11 2.52 -4.84
N SER A 260 5.83 2.71 -5.14
CA SER A 260 4.95 1.61 -5.50
C SER A 260 4.19 1.89 -6.79
N LEU A 261 4.08 0.85 -7.63
CA LEU A 261 3.29 0.84 -8.85
C LEU A 261 2.64 -0.53 -8.96
N ASN A 262 1.50 -0.67 -8.29
CA ASN A 262 0.84 -1.94 -8.09
C ASN A 262 -0.35 -2.12 -9.04
N LEU A 263 -0.65 -3.38 -9.39
CA LEU A 263 -1.78 -3.77 -10.23
C LEU A 263 -1.82 -3.03 -11.57
N ALA A 264 -0.65 -2.68 -12.11
CA ALA A 264 -0.54 -2.21 -13.47
C ALA A 264 -0.64 -3.38 -14.45
N LEU A 265 -1.06 -3.09 -15.67
CA LEU A 265 -1.35 -4.11 -16.70
C LEU A 265 -0.23 -4.20 -17.74
N PHE A 266 1.00 -3.89 -17.33
CA PHE A 266 2.17 -3.98 -18.20
C PHE A 266 2.44 -5.42 -18.60
N THR A 267 2.89 -5.58 -19.84
CA THR A 267 3.44 -6.84 -20.35
C THR A 267 4.96 -6.87 -20.32
N ARG A 268 5.58 -5.69 -20.28
CA ARG A 268 7.00 -5.44 -20.09
C ARG A 268 7.18 -4.33 -19.06
N MET A 269 8.10 -4.50 -18.11
CA MET A 269 8.40 -3.45 -17.14
C MET A 269 8.99 -2.21 -17.84
N PRO A 270 8.57 -0.98 -17.47
CA PRO A 270 9.17 0.24 -18.01
C PRO A 270 10.68 0.28 -17.77
N ALA A 271 11.47 0.50 -18.83
CA ALA A 271 12.93 0.49 -18.72
C ALA A 271 13.43 1.58 -17.75
N LYS A 272 12.72 2.72 -17.78
CA LYS A 272 12.98 3.92 -16.98
C LYS A 272 12.83 3.74 -15.47
N LEU A 273 12.29 2.64 -14.96
CA LEU A 273 12.32 2.35 -13.52
C LEU A 273 13.75 2.21 -12.98
N ASN A 274 14.71 1.79 -13.81
CA ASN A 274 16.12 1.76 -13.44
C ASN A 274 16.71 3.16 -13.20
N ASN A 275 16.00 4.21 -13.60
CA ASN A 275 16.45 5.59 -13.42
C ASN A 275 15.80 6.26 -12.20
N LEU A 276 14.98 5.53 -11.42
CA LEU A 276 14.45 6.07 -10.18
C LEU A 276 15.59 6.57 -9.28
N PRO A 277 15.32 7.56 -8.40
CA PRO A 277 16.36 8.21 -7.62
C PRO A 277 17.20 7.22 -6.82
N VAL A 278 18.51 7.43 -6.77
CA VAL A 278 19.43 6.58 -5.99
C VAL A 278 19.11 6.59 -4.49
N THR A 279 18.28 7.53 -4.01
CA THR A 279 17.77 7.57 -2.63
C THR A 279 16.72 6.50 -2.35
N LEU A 280 16.23 5.79 -3.36
CA LEU A 280 15.20 4.76 -3.23
C LEU A 280 15.67 3.57 -2.38
N GLN A 281 14.85 3.18 -1.41
CA GLN A 281 15.11 2.12 -0.44
C GLN A 281 14.10 0.98 -0.52
N SER A 282 12.88 1.25 -0.99
CA SER A 282 11.80 0.27 -1.11
C SER A 282 11.11 0.38 -2.45
N LEU A 283 10.98 -0.74 -3.14
CA LEU A 283 10.26 -0.87 -4.41
C LEU A 283 9.16 -1.93 -4.29
N ASN A 284 7.92 -1.51 -4.48
CA ASN A 284 6.76 -2.39 -4.45
C ASN A 284 6.09 -2.44 -5.83
N LEU A 285 6.03 -3.63 -6.41
CA LEU A 285 5.50 -3.92 -7.74
C LEU A 285 4.63 -5.17 -7.65
N VAL A 286 3.45 -5.00 -7.07
CA VAL A 286 2.56 -6.09 -6.64
C VAL A 286 1.49 -6.35 -7.69
N TYR A 287 1.16 -7.62 -7.91
CA TYR A 287 0.12 -8.09 -8.83
C TYR A 287 0.29 -7.60 -10.28
N LEU A 288 1.52 -7.50 -10.75
CA LEU A 288 1.84 -7.23 -12.15
C LEU A 288 1.69 -8.52 -12.97
N ARG A 289 0.44 -8.92 -13.21
CA ARG A 289 0.09 -10.27 -13.69
C ARG A 289 0.57 -10.59 -15.11
N TYR A 290 0.77 -9.58 -15.93
CA TYR A 290 1.06 -9.74 -17.36
C TYR A 290 2.53 -9.52 -17.72
N VAL A 291 3.36 -9.06 -16.77
CA VAL A 291 4.77 -8.73 -17.01
C VAL A 291 5.58 -9.99 -17.26
N LYS A 292 6.05 -10.17 -18.50
CA LYS A 292 6.94 -11.29 -18.88
C LYS A 292 8.39 -10.86 -18.98
N GLU A 293 8.62 -9.59 -19.30
CA GLU A 293 9.95 -9.00 -19.43
C GLU A 293 10.23 -8.03 -18.29
N TRP A 294 11.23 -8.36 -17.48
CA TRP A 294 11.62 -7.58 -16.31
C TRP A 294 12.76 -6.64 -16.66
N THR A 295 12.68 -5.40 -16.17
CA THR A 295 13.68 -4.37 -16.43
C THR A 295 14.90 -4.55 -15.53
N ASP A 296 16.01 -3.95 -15.94
CA ASP A 296 17.19 -3.79 -15.10
C ASP A 296 16.87 -2.88 -13.91
N LEU A 297 17.41 -3.21 -12.73
CA LEU A 297 17.31 -2.41 -11.50
C LEU A 297 18.69 -2.12 -10.90
N SER A 298 19.78 -2.35 -11.65
CA SER A 298 21.16 -2.29 -11.19
C SER A 298 21.60 -0.92 -10.66
N ASN A 299 20.96 0.17 -11.09
CA ASN A 299 21.25 1.53 -10.60
C ASN A 299 20.64 1.82 -9.23
N LEU A 300 19.67 1.02 -8.78
CA LEU A 300 18.94 1.23 -7.52
C LEU A 300 19.70 0.64 -6.33
N ILE A 301 21.00 0.94 -6.24
CA ILE A 301 21.99 0.33 -5.34
C ILE A 301 21.67 0.48 -3.84
N ASN A 302 20.76 1.39 -3.49
CA ASN A 302 20.31 1.63 -2.11
C ASN A 302 19.03 0.88 -1.73
N LEU A 303 18.47 0.07 -2.62
CA LEU A 303 17.32 -0.78 -2.31
C LEU A 303 17.64 -1.73 -1.15
N THR A 304 16.78 -1.68 -0.16
CA THR A 304 16.75 -2.57 1.00
C THR A 304 15.60 -3.56 0.92
N GLY A 305 14.55 -3.25 0.15
CA GLY A 305 13.41 -4.12 -0.03
C GLY A 305 12.81 -4.06 -1.43
N ILE A 306 12.48 -5.25 -1.96
CA ILE A 306 11.73 -5.44 -3.19
C ILE A 306 10.52 -6.35 -2.87
N VAL A 307 9.34 -5.93 -3.31
CA VAL A 307 8.09 -6.70 -3.18
C VAL A 307 7.46 -6.90 -4.55
N LEU A 308 7.45 -8.15 -5.03
CA LEU A 308 6.87 -8.60 -6.31
C LEU A 308 5.72 -9.59 -6.09
N THR A 309 5.02 -9.50 -4.96
CA THR A 309 3.94 -10.43 -4.62
C THR A 309 2.86 -10.46 -5.71
N GLY A 310 2.45 -11.65 -6.14
CA GLY A 310 1.40 -11.86 -7.14
C GLY A 310 1.82 -11.56 -8.58
N CYS A 311 3.12 -11.62 -8.87
CA CYS A 311 3.69 -11.48 -10.21
C CYS A 311 4.05 -12.86 -10.78
N PRO A 312 3.07 -13.67 -11.26
CA PRO A 312 3.24 -15.09 -11.58
C PRO A 312 4.22 -15.40 -12.72
N GLN A 313 4.66 -14.38 -13.45
CA GLN A 313 5.56 -14.50 -14.59
C GLN A 313 7.00 -14.09 -14.23
N PHE A 314 7.30 -13.78 -12.97
CA PHE A 314 8.67 -13.56 -12.51
C PHE A 314 9.47 -14.87 -12.60
N THR A 315 10.66 -14.83 -13.19
CA THR A 315 11.49 -16.02 -13.42
C THR A 315 12.03 -16.61 -12.10
N SER A 316 12.31 -17.91 -12.11
CA SER A 316 13.03 -18.59 -11.03
C SER A 316 14.55 -18.36 -11.08
N ASP A 317 15.07 -17.84 -12.19
CA ASP A 317 16.46 -17.39 -12.28
C ASP A 317 16.68 -16.10 -11.48
N ILE A 318 17.86 -15.98 -10.86
CA ILE A 318 18.24 -14.74 -10.20
C ILE A 318 18.70 -13.74 -11.27
N PRO A 319 18.02 -12.60 -11.46
CA PRO A 319 18.42 -11.63 -12.47
C PRO A 319 19.81 -11.06 -12.18
N ALA A 320 20.63 -10.86 -13.21
CA ALA A 320 22.01 -10.39 -13.08
C ALA A 320 22.14 -9.08 -12.27
N TRP A 321 21.16 -8.18 -12.41
CA TRP A 321 21.12 -6.91 -11.71
C TRP A 321 21.02 -7.04 -10.18
N MET A 322 20.57 -8.18 -9.66
CA MET A 322 20.46 -8.41 -8.22
C MET A 322 21.82 -8.35 -7.52
N SER A 323 22.92 -8.67 -8.23
CA SER A 323 24.30 -8.57 -7.72
C SER A 323 24.72 -7.13 -7.37
N SER A 324 24.12 -6.13 -8.02
CA SER A 324 24.35 -4.71 -7.72
C SER A 324 23.64 -4.25 -6.44
N LEU A 325 22.60 -4.98 -5.99
CA LEU A 325 21.74 -4.60 -4.87
C LEU A 325 22.30 -5.08 -3.52
N LYS A 326 23.53 -4.67 -3.20
CA LYS A 326 24.27 -5.15 -2.02
C LYS A 326 23.61 -4.83 -0.68
N LYS A 327 22.68 -3.88 -0.65
CA LYS A 327 21.90 -3.49 0.55
C LYS A 327 20.57 -4.22 0.69
N LEU A 328 20.19 -5.07 -0.28
CA LEU A 328 18.90 -5.76 -0.27
C LEU A 328 18.81 -6.71 0.93
N LYS A 329 17.77 -6.53 1.74
CA LYS A 329 17.45 -7.35 2.92
C LYS A 329 16.07 -7.96 2.87
N VAL A 330 15.16 -7.45 2.03
CA VAL A 330 13.80 -7.98 1.90
C VAL A 330 13.54 -8.31 0.43
N LEU A 331 13.18 -9.57 0.18
CA LEU A 331 12.72 -10.04 -1.12
C LEU A 331 11.39 -10.79 -0.93
N SER A 332 10.29 -10.14 -1.30
CA SER A 332 8.95 -10.72 -1.20
C SER A 332 8.45 -11.11 -2.58
N LEU A 333 8.37 -12.41 -2.84
CA LEU A 333 7.94 -13.05 -4.07
C LEU A 333 6.69 -13.91 -3.83
N GLY A 334 5.81 -13.46 -2.94
CA GLY A 334 4.65 -14.25 -2.56
C GLY A 334 3.72 -14.48 -3.75
N SER A 335 3.03 -15.64 -3.80
CA SER A 335 2.10 -15.97 -4.88
C SER A 335 2.69 -15.95 -6.31
N ILE A 336 4.00 -16.21 -6.49
CA ILE A 336 4.63 -16.34 -7.83
C ILE A 336 4.64 -17.80 -8.32
N GLY A 337 5.22 -18.72 -7.56
CA GLY A 337 5.26 -20.17 -7.84
C GLY A 337 3.92 -20.87 -7.57
N THR A 338 2.83 -20.32 -8.11
CA THR A 338 1.50 -20.94 -8.06
C THR A 338 1.35 -21.97 -9.17
N LEU A 339 0.35 -22.87 -9.06
CA LEU A 339 0.01 -23.80 -10.14
C LEU A 339 -0.46 -23.10 -11.42
N ALA A 340 -0.78 -21.79 -11.36
CA ALA A 340 -1.09 -20.95 -12.51
C ALA A 340 0.16 -20.40 -13.21
N ASN A 341 1.35 -20.60 -12.66
CA ASN A 341 2.60 -20.32 -13.38
C ASN A 341 2.80 -21.40 -14.45
N THR A 342 2.62 -21.01 -15.72
CA THR A 342 2.73 -21.89 -16.88
C THR A 342 4.12 -21.90 -17.50
N THR A 343 5.06 -21.09 -17.01
CA THR A 343 6.41 -20.96 -17.60
C THR A 343 7.46 -21.76 -16.86
N ASP A 344 7.25 -22.02 -15.56
CA ASP A 344 8.08 -22.90 -14.75
C ASP A 344 7.22 -23.72 -13.78
N THR A 345 7.12 -25.03 -14.03
CA THR A 345 6.34 -25.96 -13.20
C THR A 345 7.09 -26.44 -11.95
N ASN A 346 8.36 -26.05 -11.81
CA ASN A 346 9.24 -26.38 -10.68
C ASN A 346 9.87 -25.12 -10.07
N TRP A 347 9.18 -24.00 -10.18
CA TRP A 347 9.64 -22.65 -9.87
C TRP A 347 10.25 -22.53 -8.47
N GLN A 348 9.60 -23.10 -7.44
CA GLN A 348 10.11 -22.99 -6.06
C GLN A 348 11.48 -23.68 -5.93
N ASN A 349 11.63 -24.90 -6.46
CA ASN A 349 12.88 -25.64 -6.36
C ASN A 349 14.00 -24.98 -7.18
N ASN A 350 13.68 -24.54 -8.40
CA ASN A 350 14.62 -23.82 -9.26
C ASN A 350 15.06 -22.51 -8.59
N PHE A 351 14.11 -21.73 -8.07
CA PHE A 351 14.38 -20.46 -7.40
C PHE A 351 15.31 -20.63 -6.20
N TYR A 352 15.05 -21.58 -5.31
CA TYR A 352 15.91 -21.78 -4.14
C TYR A 352 17.30 -22.33 -4.47
N THR A 353 17.42 -23.13 -5.54
CA THR A 353 18.72 -23.61 -6.03
C THR A 353 19.54 -22.47 -6.65
N ASN A 354 18.89 -21.63 -7.45
CA ASN A 354 19.50 -20.45 -8.06
C ASN A 354 19.88 -19.39 -7.02
N LEU A 355 18.99 -19.13 -6.06
CA LEU A 355 19.24 -18.24 -4.93
C LEU A 355 20.42 -18.72 -4.08
N TYR A 356 20.49 -20.01 -3.76
CA TYR A 356 21.64 -20.58 -3.06
C TYR A 356 22.94 -20.32 -3.82
N SER A 357 22.97 -20.66 -5.10
CA SER A 357 24.15 -20.47 -5.96
C SER A 357 24.58 -19.00 -6.01
N PHE A 358 23.62 -18.09 -6.14
CA PHE A 358 23.85 -16.65 -6.09
C PHE A 358 24.44 -16.19 -4.75
N VAL A 359 23.86 -16.61 -3.62
CA VAL A 359 24.34 -16.23 -2.28
C VAL A 359 25.74 -16.77 -2.02
N VAL A 360 26.03 -18.02 -2.38
CA VAL A 360 27.37 -18.60 -2.22
C VAL A 360 28.42 -17.84 -3.01
N ALA A 361 28.09 -17.39 -4.22
CA ALA A 361 29.00 -16.62 -5.06
C ALA A 361 29.20 -15.17 -4.58
N ASN A 362 28.24 -14.58 -3.87
CA ASN A 362 28.22 -13.14 -3.56
C ASN A 362 28.28 -12.79 -2.07
N ALA A 363 28.22 -13.77 -1.16
CA ALA A 363 28.28 -13.56 0.28
C ALA A 363 29.35 -14.45 0.94
N PRO A 364 30.16 -13.89 1.87
CA PRO A 364 31.10 -14.70 2.62
C PRO A 364 30.38 -15.63 3.60
N VAL A 365 30.95 -16.80 3.86
CA VAL A 365 30.46 -17.80 4.82
C VAL A 365 30.40 -17.25 6.26
N THR A 366 31.34 -16.35 6.63
CA THR A 366 31.52 -15.80 7.99
C THR A 366 31.18 -14.30 8.12
N GLY A 367 30.26 -13.78 7.30
CA GLY A 367 29.84 -12.37 7.37
C GLY A 367 28.78 -12.05 8.45
N ASN A 368 28.51 -10.77 8.64
CA ASN A 368 27.49 -10.26 9.58
C ASN A 368 26.25 -9.71 8.82
N SER A 369 25.33 -9.05 9.53
CA SER A 369 24.11 -8.47 8.93
C SER A 369 24.38 -7.32 7.95
N ALA A 370 25.51 -6.63 8.07
CA ALA A 370 25.92 -5.60 7.12
C ALA A 370 26.56 -6.18 5.84
N SER A 371 27.00 -7.44 5.87
CA SER A 371 27.55 -8.09 4.67
C SER A 371 26.48 -8.20 3.56
N PRO A 372 26.85 -8.00 2.29
CA PRO A 372 25.95 -8.19 1.15
C PRO A 372 25.30 -9.57 1.18
N PHE A 373 24.00 -9.60 0.86
CA PHE A 373 23.21 -10.83 0.73
C PHE A 373 23.23 -11.78 1.94
N ARG A 374 23.58 -11.30 3.14
CA ARG A 374 23.37 -12.00 4.42
C ARG A 374 22.18 -11.42 5.17
N ASN A 375 21.56 -12.23 6.03
CA ASN A 375 20.41 -11.84 6.86
C ASN A 375 19.23 -11.28 6.04
N MET A 376 18.93 -11.93 4.91
CA MET A 376 17.78 -11.57 4.08
C MET A 376 16.49 -12.21 4.59
N THR A 377 15.39 -11.48 4.49
CA THR A 377 14.03 -12.00 4.63
C THR A 377 13.48 -12.30 3.25
N ILE A 378 13.15 -13.57 3.01
CA ILE A 378 12.69 -14.07 1.72
C ILE A 378 11.33 -14.72 1.91
N ARG A 379 10.33 -14.31 1.14
CA ARG A 379 8.96 -14.84 1.22
C ARG A 379 8.50 -15.31 -0.15
N THR A 380 8.16 -16.58 -0.30
CA THR A 380 7.59 -17.12 -1.54
C THR A 380 6.22 -17.77 -1.35
N ARG A 381 5.71 -17.91 -0.11
CA ARG A 381 4.35 -18.38 0.20
C ARG A 381 3.25 -17.52 -0.44
N GLN A 382 1.99 -17.97 -0.40
CA GLN A 382 0.88 -17.11 -0.78
C GLN A 382 0.90 -15.81 0.04
N ALA A 383 0.32 -14.75 -0.51
CA ALA A 383 0.18 -13.47 0.19
C ALA A 383 -0.61 -13.57 1.52
N ASP A 384 -1.47 -14.59 1.65
CA ASP A 384 -2.22 -14.92 2.87
C ASP A 384 -1.55 -15.99 3.73
N ASP A 385 -0.26 -16.28 3.47
CA ASP A 385 0.56 -17.33 4.09
C ASP A 385 0.06 -18.78 3.88
N SER A 386 -1.00 -18.99 3.10
CA SER A 386 -1.44 -20.33 2.71
C SER A 386 -0.48 -20.98 1.70
N VAL A 387 -0.61 -22.29 1.54
CA VAL A 387 0.12 -23.08 0.53
C VAL A 387 -0.80 -23.64 -0.57
N THR A 388 -2.07 -23.24 -0.53
CA THR A 388 -3.08 -23.68 -1.50
C THR A 388 -2.68 -23.22 -2.91
N ASN A 389 -2.77 -24.14 -3.88
CA ASN A 389 -2.41 -23.90 -5.28
C ASN A 389 -0.97 -23.41 -5.48
N MET A 390 -0.05 -23.79 -4.60
CA MET A 390 1.37 -23.53 -4.76
C MET A 390 2.12 -24.76 -5.24
N GLN A 391 3.16 -24.54 -6.04
CA GLN A 391 4.22 -25.53 -6.21
C GLN A 391 4.95 -25.64 -4.86
N LEU A 392 5.34 -26.85 -4.47
CA LEU A 392 5.99 -27.11 -3.18
C LEU A 392 7.50 -27.27 -3.36
N VAL A 393 8.25 -26.91 -2.34
CA VAL A 393 9.68 -27.25 -2.26
C VAL A 393 9.81 -28.75 -1.98
N ALA A 394 10.62 -29.42 -2.78
CA ALA A 394 10.89 -30.85 -2.65
C ALA A 394 12.04 -31.13 -1.69
N GLY A 395 11.96 -32.28 -1.00
CA GLY A 395 12.98 -32.75 -0.07
C GLY A 395 12.66 -32.43 1.39
N VAL A 396 13.64 -32.66 2.26
CA VAL A 396 13.57 -32.40 3.70
C VAL A 396 14.56 -31.29 4.04
N GLU A 397 14.12 -30.28 4.79
CA GLU A 397 15.01 -29.21 5.25
C GLU A 397 15.94 -29.78 6.35
N GLN A 398 17.18 -30.09 5.97
CA GLN A 398 18.20 -30.67 6.84
C GLN A 398 19.61 -30.24 6.43
N ALA A 399 20.60 -30.53 7.28
CA ALA A 399 21.99 -30.29 6.95
C ALA A 399 22.45 -31.19 5.78
N PRO A 400 23.04 -30.62 4.71
CA PRO A 400 23.56 -31.42 3.62
C PRO A 400 24.88 -32.11 4.00
N ALA A 401 25.28 -33.10 3.21
CA ALA A 401 26.53 -33.81 3.41
C ALA A 401 27.73 -32.85 3.42
N GLY A 402 28.57 -32.92 4.46
CA GLY A 402 29.75 -32.07 4.61
C GLY A 402 29.48 -30.64 5.10
N PHE A 403 28.25 -30.33 5.53
CA PHE A 403 27.93 -29.04 6.15
C PHE A 403 28.63 -28.88 7.50
N VAL A 404 29.28 -27.73 7.68
CA VAL A 404 29.89 -27.32 8.96
C VAL A 404 29.62 -25.83 9.14
N GLN A 405 28.79 -25.48 10.12
CA GLN A 405 28.40 -24.08 10.34
C GLN A 405 29.63 -23.19 10.55
N GLY A 406 29.70 -22.10 9.79
CA GLY A 406 30.81 -21.15 9.82
C GLY A 406 32.01 -21.54 8.95
N VAL A 407 32.00 -22.72 8.33
CA VAL A 407 33.17 -23.28 7.62
C VAL A 407 32.83 -23.77 6.22
N SER A 408 31.82 -24.62 6.07
CA SER A 408 31.49 -25.32 4.83
C SER A 408 29.98 -25.37 4.62
N ASN A 409 29.54 -25.06 3.40
CA ASN A 409 28.14 -25.19 2.98
C ASN A 409 27.71 -26.66 2.76
N GLY A 410 28.67 -27.59 2.72
CA GLY A 410 28.42 -28.96 2.25
C GLY A 410 28.01 -29.01 0.78
N VAL A 411 27.38 -30.11 0.39
CA VAL A 411 26.85 -30.32 -0.97
C VAL A 411 25.35 -30.61 -0.87
N PRO A 412 24.48 -29.58 -0.97
CA PRO A 412 23.03 -29.77 -1.01
C PRO A 412 22.59 -30.65 -2.17
N ALA A 413 21.75 -31.64 -1.89
CA ALA A 413 21.17 -32.54 -2.89
C ALA A 413 19.83 -32.05 -3.44
N ASN A 414 19.16 -31.14 -2.74
CA ASN A 414 17.83 -30.61 -3.11
C ASN A 414 17.60 -29.18 -2.59
N ALA A 415 16.52 -28.55 -3.02
CA ALA A 415 16.17 -27.19 -2.66
C ALA A 415 15.91 -26.99 -1.16
N ALA A 416 15.34 -27.98 -0.45
CA ALA A 416 15.13 -27.89 0.98
C ALA A 416 16.47 -27.84 1.76
N GLU A 417 17.49 -28.59 1.32
CA GLU A 417 18.85 -28.49 1.87
C GLU A 417 19.53 -27.15 1.51
N CYS A 418 19.29 -26.60 0.31
CA CYS A 418 19.71 -25.24 -0.04
C CYS A 418 19.13 -24.20 0.92
N ILE A 419 17.82 -24.29 1.22
CA ILE A 419 17.14 -23.42 2.19
C ILE A 419 17.75 -23.57 3.59
N TYR A 420 18.03 -24.80 4.03
CA TYR A 420 18.71 -25.05 5.29
C TYR A 420 20.03 -24.28 5.38
N VAL A 421 20.89 -24.38 4.35
CA VAL A 421 22.17 -23.65 4.33
C VAL A 421 21.96 -22.14 4.35
N LEU A 422 21.02 -21.60 3.55
CA LEU A 422 20.71 -20.17 3.55
C LEU A 422 20.29 -19.65 4.93
N LYS A 423 19.48 -20.43 5.67
CA LYS A 423 19.07 -20.10 7.05
C LYS A 423 20.24 -20.19 8.02
N GLN A 424 20.91 -21.34 8.08
CA GLN A 424 21.89 -21.65 9.14
C GLN A 424 23.26 -21.01 8.91
N GLN A 425 23.69 -20.89 7.65
CA GLN A 425 25.01 -20.37 7.29
C GLN A 425 24.98 -18.88 6.97
N TYR A 426 23.90 -18.40 6.32
CA TYR A 426 23.78 -17.02 5.85
C TYR A 426 22.77 -16.17 6.63
N GLY A 427 22.13 -16.74 7.65
CA GLY A 427 21.24 -16.05 8.59
C GLY A 427 19.92 -15.62 7.98
N HIS A 428 19.46 -16.24 6.90
CA HIS A 428 18.22 -15.83 6.24
C HIS A 428 16.98 -16.26 7.02
N THR A 429 15.93 -15.45 6.91
CA THR A 429 14.57 -15.80 7.34
C THR A 429 13.76 -16.12 6.09
N ILE A 430 13.42 -17.39 5.89
CA ILE A 430 12.74 -17.85 4.66
C ILE A 430 11.37 -18.43 4.99
N SER A 431 10.33 -17.87 4.38
CA SER A 431 8.96 -18.40 4.37
C SER A 431 8.64 -18.98 2.99
N TYR A 432 8.46 -20.29 2.90
CA TYR A 432 8.29 -21.04 1.65
C TYR A 432 7.18 -22.11 1.76
N PRO A 433 6.53 -22.49 0.65
CA PRO A 433 5.54 -23.56 0.64
C PRO A 433 6.24 -24.93 0.74
N ALA A 434 5.96 -25.67 1.81
CA ALA A 434 6.52 -26.98 2.12
C ALA A 434 5.39 -27.99 2.30
#